data_AF-A0A939XIJ5-F1
#
_entry.id   AF-A0A939XIJ5-F1
#
_cell.length_a   1.000
_cell.length_b   1.000
_cell.length_c   1.000
_cell.angle_alpha   90.00
_cell.angle_beta   90.00
_cell.angle_gamma   90.00
#
_symmetry.space_group_name_H-M   'P 1'
#
loop_
_entity.id
_entity.type
_entity.pdbx_description
1 polymer ?
#
loop_
_entity_poly.entity_id
_entity_poly.type
_entity_poly.pdbx_seq_one_letter_code
_entity_poly.pdbx_strand_id
1 'polypeptide(L)'
;MKRLLLSLSLVATLFFMASCTGGGATGLVGEWGLTFFEWQEYLNGELVDGDSITLDPTDPNTDDDMKLVISHIDGNDYHFISYEWSPKQGDWKQLANFTTTIEGNKIVYDDESVTFNVSGNTLTITAEESEVDEDGTWTWRDKNVYKRLSAPAAEKPAEVPSMF
;
A
#
# COMPACT_ATOMS: atom_id res chain seq x y z
N MET A 1 15.53 -12.97 11.93
CA MET A 1 16.09 -12.83 13.30
C MET A 1 15.68 -11.46 13.82
N LYS A 2 15.25 -11.35 15.09
CA LYS A 2 14.89 -10.07 15.73
C LYS A 2 16.12 -9.18 15.91
N ARG A 3 16.06 -7.92 15.49
CA ARG A 3 16.94 -6.85 16.00
C ARG A 3 16.14 -5.57 16.22
N LEU A 4 15.82 -5.34 17.49
CA LEU A 4 15.44 -4.06 18.08
C LEU A 4 16.72 -3.37 18.56
N LEU A 5 16.83 -2.03 18.37
CA LEU A 5 17.43 -0.98 19.22
C LEU A 5 17.88 0.21 18.33
N LEU A 6 17.09 1.28 18.20
CA LEU A 6 17.10 2.54 18.99
C LEU A 6 18.40 3.36 18.94
N SER A 7 18.39 4.55 18.32
CA SER A 7 18.55 5.84 19.04
C SER A 7 18.56 7.10 18.15
N LEU A 8 17.58 7.97 18.46
CA LEU A 8 17.53 9.45 18.45
C LEU A 8 18.65 10.26 17.75
N SER A 9 18.25 11.12 16.81
CA SER A 9 18.60 12.55 16.90
C SER A 9 17.45 13.44 16.42
N LEU A 10 16.99 14.28 17.33
CA LEU A 10 15.93 15.28 17.18
C LEU A 10 16.55 16.57 16.63
N VAL A 11 16.10 17.05 15.47
CA VAL A 11 16.14 18.49 15.15
C VAL A 11 14.77 18.90 14.62
N ALA A 12 14.01 19.53 15.51
CA ALA A 12 12.81 20.26 15.16
C ALA A 12 13.22 21.56 14.46
N THR A 13 12.75 21.76 13.23
CA THR A 13 12.57 23.13 12.71
C THR A 13 11.24 23.22 11.99
N LEU A 14 10.45 24.20 12.45
CA LEU A 14 9.10 24.52 12.03
C LEU A 14 8.95 24.70 10.52
N PHE A 15 7.91 24.08 9.96
CA PHE A 15 7.08 24.73 8.95
C PHE A 15 5.61 24.56 9.36
N PHE A 16 5.03 25.66 9.86
CA PHE A 16 3.59 25.88 9.80
C PHE A 16 3.19 25.97 8.34
N MET A 17 2.61 24.90 7.81
CA MET A 17 1.67 25.00 6.69
C MET A 17 0.33 24.51 7.21
N ALA A 18 -0.59 25.45 7.38
CA ALA A 18 -2.01 25.15 7.45
C ALA A 18 -2.39 24.48 6.12
N SER A 19 -2.47 23.16 6.12
CA SER A 19 -3.11 22.39 5.06
C SER A 19 -4.48 21.98 5.57
N CYS A 20 -5.47 22.39 4.80
CA CYS A 20 -6.88 22.13 4.97
C CYS A 20 -7.15 20.69 5.44
N THR A 21 -7.89 20.56 6.54
CA THR A 21 -8.62 19.34 6.91
C THR A 21 -9.43 18.87 5.70
N GLY A 22 -9.23 17.61 5.28
CA GLY A 22 -10.07 16.96 4.26
C GLY A 22 -9.35 16.29 3.09
N GLY A 23 -8.04 16.10 3.15
CA GLY A 23 -7.28 15.33 2.16
C GLY A 23 -7.40 13.82 2.35
N GLY A 24 -8.63 13.28 2.44
CA GLY A 24 -8.80 11.83 2.37
C GLY A 24 -8.21 11.31 1.06
N ALA A 25 -7.58 10.13 1.08
CA ALA A 25 -7.06 9.46 -0.09
C ALA A 25 -8.22 9.06 -1.01
N THR A 26 -8.75 10.04 -1.74
CA THR A 26 -9.92 9.91 -2.58
C THR A 26 -9.65 8.85 -3.64
N GLY A 27 -10.45 7.79 -3.60
CA GLY A 27 -10.29 6.64 -4.48
C GLY A 27 -9.42 5.51 -3.95
N LEU A 28 -8.76 5.60 -2.79
CA LEU A 28 -7.98 4.46 -2.26
C LEU A 28 -8.86 3.31 -1.76
N VAL A 29 -10.03 3.62 -1.19
CA VAL A 29 -10.99 2.64 -0.69
C VAL A 29 -11.49 1.73 -1.81
N GLY A 30 -11.51 0.43 -1.57
CA GLY A 30 -12.02 -0.58 -2.49
C GLY A 30 -11.26 -1.90 -2.45
N GLU A 31 -11.62 -2.77 -3.37
CA GLU A 31 -10.94 -4.05 -3.61
C GLU A 31 -10.04 -3.94 -4.84
N TRP A 32 -8.80 -4.36 -4.69
CA TRP A 32 -7.69 -4.14 -5.61
C TRP A 32 -6.98 -5.47 -5.86
N GLY A 33 -6.96 -5.92 -7.10
CA GLY A 33 -6.24 -7.12 -7.51
C GLY A 33 -4.86 -6.79 -8.07
N LEU A 34 -3.82 -7.51 -7.65
CA LEU A 34 -2.46 -7.30 -8.13
C LEU A 34 -2.40 -7.67 -9.61
N THR A 35 -1.77 -6.80 -10.41
CA THR A 35 -1.59 -7.00 -11.86
C THR A 35 -0.12 -7.03 -12.25
N PHE A 36 0.73 -6.38 -11.45
CA PHE A 36 2.16 -6.36 -11.67
C PHE A 36 2.88 -6.19 -10.34
N PHE A 37 3.91 -6.99 -10.12
CA PHE A 37 4.89 -6.82 -9.05
C PHE A 37 6.28 -6.82 -9.66
N GLU A 38 7.13 -5.93 -9.16
CA GLU A 38 8.53 -5.82 -9.51
C GLU A 38 9.31 -5.53 -8.24
N TRP A 39 10.39 -6.28 -8.03
CA TRP A 39 11.38 -5.97 -7.01
C TRP A 39 12.74 -5.79 -7.68
N GLN A 40 13.51 -4.82 -7.22
CA GLN A 40 14.80 -4.46 -7.79
C GLN A 40 15.79 -4.19 -6.67
N GLU A 41 17.01 -4.67 -6.85
CA GLU A 41 18.13 -4.43 -5.96
C GLU A 41 19.23 -3.67 -6.70
N TYR A 42 19.70 -2.59 -6.09
CA TYR A 42 20.74 -1.73 -6.63
C TYR A 42 21.94 -1.67 -5.69
N LEU A 43 23.14 -1.73 -6.25
CA LEU A 43 24.39 -1.39 -5.56
C LEU A 43 24.97 -0.12 -6.19
N ASN A 44 25.14 0.93 -5.39
CA ASN A 44 25.65 2.23 -5.84
C ASN A 44 24.88 2.81 -7.04
N GLY A 45 23.58 2.51 -7.13
CA GLY A 45 22.69 2.95 -8.21
C GLY A 45 22.71 2.07 -9.47
N GLU A 46 23.50 0.99 -9.51
CA GLU A 46 23.48 0.01 -10.59
C GLU A 46 22.60 -1.18 -10.22
N LEU A 47 21.70 -1.60 -11.12
CA LEU A 47 20.84 -2.76 -10.92
C LEU A 47 21.70 -4.03 -10.87
N VAL A 48 21.61 -4.78 -9.77
CA VAL A 48 22.36 -6.02 -9.57
C VAL A 48 21.46 -7.26 -9.65
N ASP A 49 20.22 -7.15 -9.20
CA ASP A 49 19.23 -8.22 -9.29
C ASP A 49 17.81 -7.62 -9.36
N GLY A 50 16.87 -8.43 -9.82
CA GLY A 50 15.47 -8.10 -9.79
C GLY A 50 14.63 -9.11 -10.57
N ASP A 51 13.35 -9.14 -10.22
CA ASP A 51 12.37 -9.96 -10.91
C ASP A 51 11.05 -9.20 -11.05
N SER A 52 10.22 -9.64 -11.99
CA SER A 52 8.89 -9.09 -12.16
C SER A 52 7.89 -10.16 -12.58
N ILE A 53 6.66 -10.02 -12.13
CA ILE A 53 5.55 -10.90 -12.48
C ILE A 53 4.34 -10.06 -12.90
N THR A 54 3.61 -10.55 -13.90
CA THR A 54 2.33 -10.01 -14.34
C THR A 54 1.24 -11.02 -14.03
N LEU A 55 0.13 -10.55 -13.48
CA LEU A 55 -0.97 -11.37 -12.96
C LEU A 55 -2.31 -10.89 -13.53
N ASP A 56 -3.29 -11.80 -13.62
CA ASP A 56 -4.67 -11.45 -13.92
C ASP A 56 -5.54 -11.72 -12.69
N PRO A 57 -5.84 -10.68 -11.88
CA PRO A 57 -6.61 -10.87 -10.66
C PRO A 57 -8.09 -11.21 -10.90
N THR A 58 -8.54 -11.23 -12.16
CA THR A 58 -9.89 -11.70 -12.53
C THR A 58 -9.95 -13.19 -12.85
N ASP A 59 -8.81 -13.86 -12.97
CA ASP A 59 -8.66 -15.30 -13.19
C ASP A 59 -7.49 -15.89 -12.37
N PRO A 60 -7.54 -15.79 -11.01
CA PRO A 60 -6.44 -16.19 -10.16
C PRO A 60 -6.23 -17.72 -10.19
N ASN A 61 -4.97 -18.14 -10.28
CA ASN A 61 -4.59 -19.54 -10.45
C ASN A 61 -3.25 -19.95 -9.80
N THR A 62 -2.46 -19.02 -9.28
CA THR A 62 -1.21 -19.30 -8.53
C THR A 62 -1.29 -18.78 -7.09
N ASP A 63 -0.30 -19.09 -6.26
CA ASP A 63 -0.10 -18.49 -4.94
C ASP A 63 0.56 -17.10 -4.99
N ASP A 64 0.98 -16.64 -6.18
CA ASP A 64 1.43 -15.26 -6.42
C ASP A 64 0.26 -14.29 -6.69
N ASP A 65 -0.93 -14.81 -7.01
CA ASP A 65 -2.12 -13.99 -7.17
C ASP A 65 -2.51 -13.37 -5.82
N MET A 66 -2.46 -12.04 -5.75
CA MET A 66 -2.77 -11.28 -4.55
C MET A 66 -3.88 -10.27 -4.76
N LYS A 67 -4.61 -9.96 -3.69
CA LYS A 67 -5.51 -8.80 -3.65
C LYS A 67 -5.45 -8.07 -2.31
N LEU A 68 -5.83 -6.80 -2.35
CA LEU A 68 -5.98 -5.91 -1.21
C LEU A 68 -7.44 -5.45 -1.09
N VAL A 69 -7.95 -5.44 0.14
CA VAL A 69 -9.18 -4.75 0.49
C VAL A 69 -8.79 -3.59 1.41
N ILE A 70 -9.15 -2.38 1.01
CA ILE A 70 -8.85 -1.15 1.76
C ILE A 70 -10.16 -0.48 2.14
N SER A 71 -10.37 -0.24 3.42
CA SER A 71 -11.51 0.53 3.94
C SER A 71 -11.05 1.72 4.78
N HIS A 72 -11.87 2.77 4.77
CA HIS A 72 -11.63 3.95 5.61
C HIS A 72 -12.27 3.73 6.99
N ILE A 73 -11.57 4.14 8.05
CA ILE A 73 -12.05 4.05 9.42
C ILE A 73 -12.58 5.42 9.86
N ASP A 74 -11.66 6.34 10.16
CA ASP A 74 -11.94 7.71 10.58
C ASP A 74 -10.71 8.58 10.32
N GLY A 75 -10.89 9.87 10.05
CA GLY A 75 -9.79 10.80 9.80
C GLY A 75 -8.84 10.29 8.72
N ASN A 76 -7.58 10.07 9.09
CA ASN A 76 -6.54 9.54 8.21
C ASN A 76 -6.27 8.04 8.40
N ASP A 77 -7.08 7.34 9.21
CA ASP A 77 -6.86 5.93 9.52
C ASP A 77 -7.64 5.03 8.55
N TYR A 78 -6.95 4.00 8.07
CA TYR A 78 -7.44 3.04 7.09
C TYR A 78 -7.14 1.62 7.54
N HIS A 79 -8.00 0.71 7.13
CA HIS A 79 -7.87 -0.71 7.38
C HIS A 79 -7.48 -1.42 6.08
N PHE A 80 -6.44 -2.25 6.16
CA PHE A 80 -5.91 -3.02 5.04
C PHE A 80 -6.03 -4.51 5.34
N ILE A 81 -6.51 -5.25 4.36
CA ILE A 81 -6.53 -6.72 4.39
C ILE A 81 -5.91 -7.23 3.10
N SER A 82 -4.87 -8.05 3.20
CA SER A 82 -4.25 -8.72 2.05
C SER A 82 -4.66 -10.18 1.97
N TYR A 83 -4.77 -10.68 0.75
CA TYR A 83 -5.10 -12.06 0.44
C TYR A 83 -4.14 -12.61 -0.61
N GLU A 84 -3.85 -13.90 -0.51
CA GLU A 84 -3.26 -14.73 -1.57
C GLU A 84 -4.33 -15.69 -2.10
N TRP A 85 -4.27 -16.05 -3.37
CA TRP A 85 -5.09 -17.14 -3.88
C TRP A 85 -4.51 -18.48 -3.44
N SER A 86 -5.38 -19.43 -3.10
CA SER A 86 -4.98 -20.81 -2.79
C SER A 86 -5.42 -21.73 -3.92
N PRO A 87 -4.55 -22.11 -4.87
CA PRO A 87 -4.92 -22.94 -6.03
C PRO A 87 -5.49 -24.30 -5.62
N LYS A 88 -5.04 -24.84 -4.47
CA LYS A 88 -5.53 -26.13 -3.94
C LYS A 88 -6.95 -26.04 -3.40
N GLN A 89 -7.36 -24.89 -2.88
CA GLN A 89 -8.69 -24.68 -2.29
C GLN A 89 -9.65 -24.02 -3.28
N GLY A 90 -9.13 -23.33 -4.29
CA GLY A 90 -9.92 -22.52 -5.21
C GLY A 90 -10.57 -21.33 -4.50
N ASP A 91 -9.89 -20.74 -3.51
CA ASP A 91 -10.39 -19.60 -2.75
C ASP A 91 -9.25 -18.69 -2.25
N TRP A 92 -9.60 -17.46 -1.87
CA TRP A 92 -8.71 -16.46 -1.30
C TRP A 92 -8.43 -16.74 0.18
N LYS A 93 -7.14 -16.81 0.54
CA LYS A 93 -6.67 -16.92 1.92
C LYS A 93 -6.13 -15.59 2.41
N GLN A 94 -6.64 -15.13 3.55
CA GLN A 94 -6.14 -13.91 4.18
C GLN A 94 -4.68 -14.10 4.64
N LEU A 95 -3.83 -13.15 4.29
CA LEU A 95 -2.41 -13.11 4.66
C LEU A 95 -2.14 -12.17 5.83
N ALA A 96 -2.56 -10.92 5.68
CA ALA A 96 -2.35 -9.88 6.69
C ALA A 96 -3.61 -9.03 6.85
N ASN A 97 -3.71 -8.41 8.03
CA ASN A 97 -4.79 -7.52 8.40
C ASN A 97 -4.23 -6.51 9.40
N PHE A 98 -4.24 -5.23 9.03
CA PHE A 98 -3.63 -4.17 9.84
C PHE A 98 -4.29 -2.81 9.59
N THR A 99 -4.10 -1.91 10.55
CA THR A 99 -4.52 -0.51 10.45
C THR A 99 -3.29 0.35 10.19
N THR A 100 -3.44 1.37 9.35
CA THR A 100 -2.37 2.29 8.95
C THR A 100 -2.95 3.71 8.82
N THR A 101 -2.08 4.70 8.90
CA THR A 101 -2.43 6.11 8.70
C THR A 101 -1.96 6.57 7.32
N ILE A 102 -2.79 7.35 6.63
CA ILE A 102 -2.46 7.97 5.35
C ILE A 102 -2.07 9.43 5.56
N GLU A 103 -0.88 9.78 5.08
CA GLU A 103 -0.35 11.14 5.13
C GLU A 103 -0.02 11.62 3.71
N GLY A 104 -0.96 12.34 3.09
CA GLY A 104 -0.84 12.75 1.70
C GLY A 104 -0.84 11.54 0.76
N ASN A 105 0.28 11.29 0.09
CA ASN A 105 0.48 10.15 -0.80
C ASN A 105 1.29 9.01 -0.15
N LYS A 106 1.36 8.96 1.19
CA LYS A 106 2.08 7.93 1.93
C LYS A 106 1.14 7.06 2.76
N ILE A 107 1.42 5.76 2.77
CA ILE A 107 0.88 4.79 3.74
C ILE A 107 1.93 4.65 4.84
N VAL A 108 1.58 4.96 6.08
CA VAL A 108 2.51 4.99 7.23
C VAL A 108 2.16 3.85 8.19
N TYR A 109 3.11 2.94 8.42
CA TYR A 109 2.96 1.79 9.32
C TYR A 109 4.29 1.53 10.03
N ASP A 110 4.25 1.26 11.34
CA ASP A 110 5.42 0.87 12.17
C ASP A 110 6.74 1.61 11.84
N ASP A 111 6.71 2.95 11.88
CA ASP A 111 7.83 3.86 11.58
C ASP A 111 8.35 3.85 10.12
N GLU A 112 7.74 3.03 9.25
CA GLU A 112 8.00 2.99 7.82
C GLU A 112 6.91 3.76 7.04
N SER A 113 7.24 4.11 5.80
CA SER A 113 6.25 4.67 4.89
C SER A 113 6.49 4.21 3.46
N VAL A 114 5.42 3.85 2.77
CA VAL A 114 5.44 3.58 1.33
C VAL A 114 4.63 4.63 0.59
N THR A 115 5.02 4.93 -0.64
CA THR A 115 4.28 5.89 -1.47
C THR A 115 3.20 5.16 -2.24
N PHE A 116 2.03 5.78 -2.38
CA PHE A 116 0.98 5.29 -3.25
C PHE A 116 0.48 6.38 -4.21
N ASN A 117 -0.10 5.93 -5.32
CA ASN A 117 -0.80 6.78 -6.28
C ASN A 117 -2.04 6.06 -6.79
N VAL A 118 -3.17 6.75 -6.79
CA VAL A 118 -4.42 6.26 -7.38
C VAL A 118 -4.73 7.07 -8.63
N SER A 119 -4.89 6.39 -9.76
CA SER A 119 -5.32 6.99 -11.03
C SER A 119 -6.45 6.17 -11.64
N GLY A 120 -7.69 6.62 -11.44
CA GLY A 120 -8.90 5.91 -11.87
C GLY A 120 -9.04 4.53 -11.23
N ASN A 121 -8.90 3.47 -12.04
CA ASN A 121 -9.01 2.08 -11.62
C ASN A 121 -7.65 1.41 -11.36
N THR A 122 -6.58 2.21 -11.26
CA THR A 122 -5.23 1.73 -10.98
C THR A 122 -4.71 2.32 -9.67
N LEU A 123 -4.19 1.45 -8.81
CA LEU A 123 -3.44 1.80 -7.61
C LEU A 123 -2.00 1.35 -7.81
N THR A 124 -1.04 2.23 -7.58
CA THR A 124 0.39 1.89 -7.55
C THR A 124 0.90 2.13 -6.14
N ILE A 125 1.60 1.16 -5.56
CA ILE A 125 2.32 1.27 -4.29
C ILE A 125 3.80 1.03 -4.58
N THR A 126 4.65 1.91 -4.06
CA THR A 126 6.11 1.82 -4.21
C THR A 126 6.78 1.96 -2.86
N ALA A 127 7.62 0.98 -2.52
CA ALA A 127 8.52 1.01 -1.38
C ALA A 127 9.95 1.17 -1.90
N GLU A 128 10.75 1.93 -1.18
CA GLU A 128 12.18 2.09 -1.46
C GLU A 128 12.91 2.22 -0.12
N GLU A 129 13.90 1.36 0.09
CA GLU A 129 14.75 1.36 1.27
C GLU A 129 16.21 1.38 0.84
N SER A 130 17.07 2.07 1.59
CA SER A 130 18.51 2.10 1.33
C SER A 130 19.32 1.84 2.59
N GLU A 131 20.36 1.04 2.47
CA GLU A 131 21.35 0.78 3.52
C GLU A 131 22.75 1.11 3.00
N VAL A 132 23.64 1.58 3.89
CA VAL A 132 25.04 1.85 3.56
C VAL A 132 25.93 0.91 4.34
N ASP A 133 26.77 0.15 3.63
CA ASP A 133 27.74 -0.80 4.20
C ASP A 133 29.15 -0.59 3.61
N GLU A 134 30.02 -1.59 3.75
CA GLU A 134 31.40 -1.55 3.23
C GLU A 134 31.50 -1.64 1.70
N ASP A 135 30.50 -2.22 1.04
CA ASP A 135 30.44 -2.43 -0.41
C ASP A 135 29.77 -1.25 -1.13
N GLY A 136 28.95 -0.47 -0.43
CA GLY A 136 28.41 0.79 -0.92
C GLY A 136 27.03 1.14 -0.37
N THR A 137 26.21 1.77 -1.20
CA THR A 137 24.79 1.99 -0.90
C THR A 137 23.96 0.93 -1.60
N TRP A 138 23.35 0.06 -0.82
CA TRP A 138 22.30 -0.84 -1.28
C TRP A 138 20.98 -0.10 -1.34
N THR A 139 20.16 -0.38 -2.35
CA THR A 139 18.79 0.13 -2.44
C THR A 139 17.88 -0.95 -2.95
N TRP A 140 16.82 -1.24 -2.20
CA TRP A 140 15.77 -2.16 -2.57
C TRP A 140 14.52 -1.37 -2.92
N ARG A 141 13.92 -1.71 -4.06
CA ARG A 141 12.68 -1.08 -4.52
C ARG A 141 11.66 -2.14 -4.86
N ASP A 142 10.48 -2.01 -4.27
CA ASP A 142 9.30 -2.78 -4.63
C ASP A 142 8.27 -1.89 -5.30
N LYS A 143 7.65 -2.40 -6.35
CA LYS A 143 6.54 -1.74 -7.05
C LYS A 143 5.40 -2.72 -7.26
N ASN A 144 4.27 -2.38 -6.69
CA ASN A 144 3.02 -3.12 -6.85
C ASN A 144 2.03 -2.28 -7.64
N VAL A 145 1.44 -2.85 -8.68
CA VAL A 145 0.35 -2.21 -9.47
C VAL A 145 -0.89 -3.07 -9.37
N TYR A 146 -1.97 -2.45 -8.89
CA TYR A 146 -3.26 -3.09 -8.72
C TYR A 146 -4.31 -2.50 -9.66
N LYS A 147 -5.27 -3.34 -10.02
CA LYS A 147 -6.50 -2.96 -10.72
C LYS A 147 -7.69 -3.09 -9.77
N ARG A 148 -8.60 -2.13 -9.82
CA ARG A 148 -9.85 -2.19 -9.05
C ARG A 148 -10.73 -3.37 -9.52
N LEU A 149 -11.16 -4.23 -8.60
CA LEU A 149 -11.97 -5.41 -8.88
C LEU A 149 -13.49 -5.16 -8.74
N SER A 150 -13.88 -4.32 -7.79
CA SER A 150 -15.28 -3.95 -7.58
C SER A 150 -15.44 -2.42 -7.59
N ALA A 151 -16.56 -1.94 -8.13
CA ALA A 151 -16.89 -0.52 -8.10
C ALA A 151 -16.92 -0.04 -6.64
N PRO A 152 -16.46 1.20 -6.34
CA PRO A 152 -16.55 1.73 -4.98
C PRO A 152 -18.01 1.62 -4.53
N ALA A 153 -18.23 1.11 -3.31
CA ALA A 153 -19.56 1.08 -2.72
C ALA A 153 -20.12 2.50 -2.80
N ALA A 154 -21.27 2.67 -3.46
CA ALA A 154 -21.95 3.96 -3.45
C ALA A 154 -22.17 4.34 -1.99
N GLU A 155 -21.66 5.51 -1.58
CA GLU A 155 -22.04 6.09 -0.29
C GLU A 155 -23.57 6.10 -0.26
N LYS A 156 -24.16 5.30 0.64
CA LYS A 156 -25.60 5.29 0.81
C LYS A 156 -25.98 6.73 1.15
N PRO A 157 -26.77 7.44 0.33
CA PRO A 157 -27.15 8.81 0.65
C PRO A 157 -27.78 8.81 2.03
N ALA A 158 -27.32 9.72 2.89
CA ALA A 158 -27.85 9.87 4.23
C ALA A 158 -29.38 9.90 4.15
N GLU A 159 -30.03 8.96 4.84
CA GLU A 159 -31.49 8.94 4.94
C GLU A 159 -31.91 10.26 5.59
N VAL A 160 -32.40 11.18 4.76
CA VAL A 160 -33.05 12.39 5.25
C VAL A 160 -34.24 11.90 6.08
N PRO A 161 -34.30 12.19 7.39
CA PRO A 161 -35.43 11.79 8.19
C PRO A 161 -36.68 12.42 7.58
N SER A 162 -37.62 11.56 7.17
CA SER A 162 -38.94 11.98 6.75
C SER A 162 -39.60 12.72 7.91
N MET A 163 -39.54 14.06 7.91
CA MET A 163 -40.46 14.86 8.71
C MET A 163 -41.81 14.81 8.03
N PHE A 164 -42.78 14.25 8.75
CA PHE A 164 -44.21 14.33 8.48
C PHE A 164 -44.66 15.76 8.15
#